data_AF-A0A816E2Y8-F1
#
_entry.id   AF-A0A816E2Y8-F1
#
_cell.length_a   1.000
_cell.length_b   1.000
_cell.length_c   1.000
_cell.angle_alpha   90.00
_cell.angle_beta   90.00
_cell.angle_gamma   90.00
#
_symmetry.space_group_name_H-M   'P 1'
#
loop_
_entity.id
_entity.type
_entity.pdbx_description
1 polymer ?
#
loop_
_entity_poly.entity_id
_entity_poly.type
_entity_poly.pdbx_seq_one_letter_code
_entity_poly.pdbx_strand_id
1 'polypeptide(L)'
;MSTIAVAGLGDVAKYVVEELNALRSPPKIVLLSREIRSWFDQQPNTIFRITDYSVESLTKHLTDVDVLISLIHSNDRFYNDVHEAMIKACQNSSRCKRFIPSECGGDIEKFPQHPEFYVPTHGAIRKLLEEQNEIEYTLFNQGWFMDYFIPADRSYMKR
;
A
#
# COMPACT_ATOMS: atom_id res chain seq x y z
N MET A 1 -7.23 -12.41 -15.65
CA MET A 1 -7.83 -11.57 -14.59
C MET A 1 -6.73 -11.23 -13.61
N SER A 2 -6.49 -9.94 -13.36
CA SER A 2 -5.41 -9.50 -12.45
C SER A 2 -5.84 -9.63 -10.99
N THR A 3 -4.89 -9.90 -10.11
CA THR A 3 -5.09 -9.96 -8.65
C THR A 3 -4.22 -8.89 -7.99
N ILE A 4 -4.85 -7.98 -7.24
CA ILE A 4 -4.17 -6.87 -6.58
C ILE A 4 -4.31 -7.04 -5.07
N ALA A 5 -3.19 -7.05 -4.35
CA ALA A 5 -3.20 -7.00 -2.90
C ALA A 5 -3.17 -5.55 -2.41
N VAL A 6 -4.00 -5.24 -1.41
CA VAL A 6 -4.05 -3.95 -0.73
C VAL A 6 -3.77 -4.16 0.75
N ALA A 7 -2.70 -3.56 1.25
CA ALA A 7 -2.34 -3.51 2.66
C ALA A 7 -2.65 -2.12 3.24
N GLY A 8 -2.93 -2.06 4.55
CA GLY A 8 -3.28 -0.78 5.22
C GLY A 8 -4.74 -0.39 5.02
N LEU A 9 -5.67 -1.21 5.55
CA LEU A 9 -7.12 -1.05 5.41
C LEU A 9 -7.70 0.08 6.30
N GLY A 10 -7.20 1.30 6.10
CA GLY A 10 -7.72 2.56 6.65
C GLY A 10 -8.71 3.23 5.70
N ASP A 11 -9.02 4.50 5.95
CA ASP A 11 -10.03 5.22 5.16
C ASP A 11 -9.57 5.51 3.72
N VAL A 12 -8.27 5.75 3.49
CA VAL A 12 -7.69 5.88 2.14
C VAL A 12 -7.91 4.61 1.32
N ALA A 13 -7.82 3.43 1.95
CA ALA A 13 -8.00 2.16 1.26
C ALA A 13 -9.43 1.95 0.75
N LYS A 14 -10.42 2.62 1.33
CA LYS A 14 -11.80 2.53 0.83
C LYS A 14 -11.91 3.10 -0.58
N TYR A 15 -11.33 4.28 -0.82
CA TYR A 15 -11.27 4.89 -2.14
C TYR A 15 -10.58 3.97 -3.15
N VAL A 16 -9.43 3.39 -2.77
CA VAL A 16 -8.70 2.47 -3.66
C VAL A 16 -9.55 1.24 -4.00
N VAL A 17 -10.23 0.63 -3.02
CA VAL A 17 -11.08 -0.55 -3.25
C VAL A 17 -12.30 -0.21 -4.12
N GLU A 18 -12.93 0.95 -3.91
CA GLU A 18 -14.04 1.43 -4.75
C GLU A 18 -13.59 1.65 -6.19
N GLU A 19 -12.48 2.34 -6.42
CA GLU A 19 -11.96 2.61 -7.76
C GLU A 19 -11.53 1.33 -8.49
N LEU A 20 -10.89 0.38 -7.78
CA LEU A 20 -10.57 -0.93 -8.35
C LEU A 20 -11.83 -1.71 -8.78
N ASN A 21 -12.90 -1.62 -7.99
CA ASN A 21 -14.18 -2.24 -8.30
C ASN A 21 -14.95 -1.54 -9.43
N ALA A 22 -14.73 -0.23 -9.63
CA ALA A 22 -15.35 0.56 -10.69
C ALA A 22 -14.69 0.39 -12.06
N LEU A 23 -13.51 -0.26 -12.14
CA LEU A 23 -12.85 -0.54 -13.40
C LEU A 23 -13.74 -1.37 -14.34
N ARG A 24 -13.63 -1.14 -15.66
CA ARG A 24 -14.37 -1.89 -16.68
C ARG A 24 -14.23 -3.41 -16.54
N SER A 25 -13.06 -3.85 -16.09
CA SER A 25 -12.75 -5.25 -15.77
C SER A 25 -12.15 -5.31 -14.37
N PRO A 26 -12.98 -5.41 -13.31
CA PRO A 26 -12.52 -5.39 -11.92
C PRO A 26 -11.53 -6.54 -11.65
N PRO A 27 -10.41 -6.27 -10.97
CA PRO A 27 -9.49 -7.31 -10.54
C PRO A 27 -10.05 -8.06 -9.32
N LYS A 28 -9.46 -9.21 -9.01
CA LYS A 28 -9.60 -9.80 -7.67
C LYS A 28 -8.80 -8.95 -6.68
N ILE A 29 -9.42 -8.53 -5.59
CA ILE A 29 -8.80 -7.67 -4.58
C ILE A 29 -8.48 -8.53 -3.35
N VAL A 30 -7.20 -8.64 -3.01
CA VAL A 30 -6.73 -9.34 -1.82
C VAL A 30 -6.49 -8.31 -0.73
N LEU A 31 -7.22 -8.41 0.37
CA LEU A 31 -7.12 -7.48 1.48
C LEU A 31 -6.16 -8.04 2.54
N LEU A 32 -5.01 -7.40 2.71
CA LEU A 32 -4.01 -7.77 3.70
C LEU A 32 -4.22 -6.94 4.98
N SER A 33 -4.59 -7.61 6.07
CA SER A 33 -4.79 -6.96 7.37
C SER A 33 -4.53 -7.90 8.53
N ARG A 34 -4.31 -7.35 9.73
CA ARG A 34 -4.21 -8.14 10.96
C ARG A 34 -5.56 -8.67 11.44
N GLU A 35 -6.65 -8.08 10.97
CA GLU A 35 -8.01 -8.39 11.38
C GLU A 35 -9.00 -8.15 10.23
N ILE A 36 -10.20 -8.73 10.32
CA ILE A 36 -11.28 -8.45 9.38
C ILE A 36 -11.86 -7.07 9.69
N ARG A 37 -12.13 -6.28 8.64
CA ARG A 37 -12.76 -4.96 8.75
C ARG A 37 -14.10 -4.97 8.04
N SER A 38 -15.17 -4.74 8.80
CA SER A 38 -16.56 -4.92 8.36
C SER A 38 -16.91 -4.20 7.06
N TRP A 39 -16.45 -2.95 6.88
CA TRP A 39 -16.70 -2.20 5.65
C TRP A 39 -16.11 -2.90 4.42
N PHE A 40 -14.90 -3.45 4.54
CA PHE A 40 -14.19 -4.10 3.44
C PHE A 40 -14.73 -5.49 3.15
N ASP A 41 -15.23 -6.21 4.16
CA ASP A 41 -15.81 -7.56 4.02
C ASP A 41 -17.08 -7.58 3.17
N GLN A 42 -17.73 -6.42 3.06
CA GLN A 42 -18.95 -6.23 2.27
C GLN A 42 -18.67 -5.81 0.82
N GLN A 43 -17.40 -5.59 0.45
CA GLN A 43 -17.06 -5.09 -0.86
C GLN A 43 -17.04 -6.22 -1.90
N PRO A 44 -17.44 -5.94 -3.16
CA PRO A 44 -17.35 -6.93 -4.21
C PRO A 44 -15.88 -7.22 -4.55
N ASN A 45 -15.63 -8.43 -5.08
CA ASN A 45 -14.32 -8.89 -5.54
C ASN A 45 -13.20 -8.92 -4.47
N THR A 46 -13.51 -8.72 -3.19
CA THR A 46 -12.53 -8.73 -2.11
C THR A 46 -12.41 -10.08 -1.42
N ILE A 47 -11.19 -10.45 -1.01
CA ILE A 47 -10.91 -11.61 -0.14
C ILE A 47 -9.88 -11.20 0.91
N PHE A 48 -10.18 -11.47 2.18
CA PHE A 48 -9.25 -11.24 3.27
C PHE A 48 -8.14 -12.29 3.34
N ARG A 49 -6.92 -11.82 3.64
CA ARG A 49 -5.80 -12.64 4.09
C ARG A 49 -5.22 -12.02 5.35
N ILE A 50 -5.37 -12.73 6.46
CA ILE A 50 -4.91 -12.28 7.76
C ILE A 50 -3.40 -12.44 7.82
N THR A 51 -2.68 -11.34 8.07
CA THR A 51 -1.23 -11.29 8.10
C THR A 51 -0.72 -10.49 9.30
N ASP A 52 0.41 -10.93 9.86
CA ASP A 52 1.19 -10.17 10.84
C ASP A 52 2.23 -9.24 10.18
N TYR A 53 2.28 -9.23 8.85
CA TYR A 53 3.24 -8.51 8.01
C TYR A 53 4.70 -8.96 8.15
N SER A 54 4.96 -10.14 8.69
CA SER A 54 6.27 -10.80 8.55
C SER A 54 6.54 -11.17 7.09
N VAL A 55 7.82 -11.30 6.70
CA VAL A 55 8.20 -11.75 5.35
C VAL A 55 7.56 -13.09 5.02
N GLU A 56 7.58 -14.05 5.95
CA GLU A 56 7.01 -15.39 5.74
C GLU A 56 5.50 -15.33 5.47
N SER A 57 4.76 -14.62 6.33
CA SER A 57 3.31 -14.44 6.17
C SER A 57 2.98 -13.74 4.85
N LEU A 58 3.71 -12.67 4.52
CA LEU A 58 3.51 -11.94 3.27
C LEU A 58 3.83 -12.81 2.05
N THR A 59 4.95 -13.52 2.01
CA THR A 59 5.31 -14.39 0.87
C THR A 59 4.22 -15.44 0.62
N LYS A 60 3.67 -16.07 1.67
CA LYS A 60 2.54 -17.01 1.55
C LYS A 60 1.30 -16.36 0.93
N HIS A 61 1.05 -15.10 1.25
CA HIS A 61 -0.12 -14.35 0.76
C HIS A 61 0.09 -13.65 -0.58
N LEU A 62 1.26 -13.73 -1.19
CA LEU A 62 1.58 -13.07 -2.47
C LEU A 62 1.81 -14.06 -3.63
N THR A 63 1.56 -15.35 -3.45
CA THR A 63 1.85 -16.40 -4.46
C THR A 63 0.97 -16.29 -5.71
N ASP A 64 -0.26 -15.81 -5.58
CA ASP A 64 -1.25 -15.61 -6.66
C ASP A 64 -1.58 -14.13 -6.90
N VAL A 65 -0.73 -13.21 -6.41
CA VAL A 65 -0.91 -11.75 -6.52
C VAL A 65 0.00 -11.21 -7.62
N ASP A 66 -0.52 -10.28 -8.43
CA ASP A 66 0.22 -9.61 -9.51
C ASP A 66 0.86 -8.30 -9.04
N VAL A 67 0.16 -7.54 -8.20
CA VAL A 67 0.57 -6.21 -7.71
C VAL A 67 0.27 -6.12 -6.21
N LEU A 68 1.21 -5.59 -5.43
CA LEU A 68 1.00 -5.21 -4.04
C LEU A 68 0.95 -3.69 -3.90
N ILE A 69 -0.10 -3.18 -3.28
CA ILE A 69 -0.29 -1.78 -2.91
C ILE A 69 -0.27 -1.68 -1.39
N SER A 70 0.61 -0.83 -0.85
CA SER A 70 0.64 -0.47 0.56
C SER A 70 0.01 0.90 0.78
N LEU A 71 -0.88 0.99 1.76
CA LEU A 71 -1.42 2.22 2.32
C LEU A 71 -1.12 2.28 3.83
N ILE A 72 -0.12 1.51 4.29
CA ILE A 72 0.36 1.57 5.67
C ILE A 72 1.26 2.78 5.79
N HIS A 73 0.82 3.78 6.54
CA HIS A 73 1.61 4.98 6.79
C HIS A 73 2.04 5.06 8.26
N SER A 74 3.31 5.40 8.50
CA SER A 74 3.86 5.77 9.80
C SER A 74 5.12 6.62 9.59
N ASN A 75 5.47 7.43 10.59
CA ASN A 75 6.68 8.24 10.61
C ASN A 75 7.78 7.66 11.51
N ASP A 76 7.61 6.41 11.93
CA ASP A 76 8.57 5.68 12.77
C ASP A 76 9.12 4.43 12.06
N ARG A 77 9.92 3.67 12.79
CA ARG A 77 10.56 2.45 12.29
C ARG A 77 9.58 1.39 11.80
N PHE A 78 8.34 1.37 12.29
CA PHE A 78 7.35 0.40 11.82
C PHE A 78 7.09 0.54 10.32
N TYR A 79 7.12 1.76 9.76
CA TYR A 79 7.01 1.98 8.31
C TYR A 79 8.12 1.24 7.55
N ASN A 80 9.36 1.32 8.03
CA ASN A 80 10.50 0.68 7.38
C ASN A 80 10.40 -0.83 7.47
N ASP A 81 10.21 -1.35 8.69
CA ASP A 81 10.18 -2.79 8.94
C ASP A 81 9.09 -3.47 8.08
N VAL A 82 7.91 -2.85 7.94
CA VAL A 82 6.81 -3.42 7.14
C VAL A 82 7.06 -3.32 5.63
N HIS A 83 7.60 -2.21 5.13
CA HIS A 83 7.85 -2.05 3.69
C HIS A 83 9.06 -2.87 3.24
N GLU A 84 10.10 -3.01 4.05
CA GLU A 84 11.20 -3.94 3.81
C GLU A 84 10.70 -5.38 3.72
N ALA A 85 9.77 -5.78 4.61
CA ALA A 85 9.18 -7.10 4.58
C ALA A 85 8.34 -7.34 3.31
N MET A 86 7.57 -6.33 2.88
CA MET A 86 6.81 -6.37 1.62
C MET A 86 7.71 -6.49 0.40
N ILE A 87 8.80 -5.72 0.34
CA ILE A 87 9.78 -5.78 -0.76
C ILE A 87 10.39 -7.18 -0.84
N LYS A 88 10.88 -7.71 0.29
CA LYS A 88 11.40 -9.08 0.35
C LYS A 88 10.37 -10.13 -0.05
N ALA A 89 9.11 -9.95 0.36
CA ALA A 89 8.06 -10.89 0.01
C ALA A 89 7.74 -10.88 -1.49
N CYS A 90 7.76 -9.71 -2.14
CA CYS A 90 7.64 -9.58 -3.60
C CYS A 90 8.85 -10.18 -4.33
N GLN A 91 10.07 -9.98 -3.82
CA GLN A 91 11.28 -10.62 -4.36
C GLN A 91 11.19 -12.15 -4.28
N ASN A 92 10.72 -12.69 -3.15
CA ASN A 92 10.52 -14.13 -2.96
C ASN A 92 9.34 -14.70 -3.76
N SER A 93 8.34 -13.89 -4.12
CA SER A 93 7.19 -14.34 -4.91
C SER A 93 7.59 -14.56 -6.37
N SER A 94 7.13 -15.65 -6.99
CA SER A 94 7.31 -15.88 -8.43
C SER A 94 6.37 -15.05 -9.29
N ARG A 95 5.35 -14.40 -8.70
CA ARG A 95 4.29 -13.67 -9.42
C ARG A 95 4.19 -12.20 -9.04
N CYS A 96 4.25 -11.87 -7.76
CA CYS A 96 4.08 -10.51 -7.28
C CYS A 96 5.37 -9.71 -7.46
N LYS A 97 5.57 -9.16 -8.66
CA LYS A 97 6.77 -8.41 -9.05
C LYS A 97 6.57 -6.91 -9.21
N ARG A 98 5.39 -6.40 -8.82
CA ARG A 98 5.07 -4.97 -8.83
C ARG A 98 4.67 -4.49 -7.45
N PHE A 99 5.28 -3.41 -6.99
CA PHE A 99 5.02 -2.84 -5.67
C PHE A 99 4.74 -1.34 -5.71
N ILE A 100 3.67 -0.92 -5.03
CA ILE A 100 3.33 0.49 -4.82
C ILE A 100 3.42 0.73 -3.31
N PRO A 101 4.52 1.30 -2.78
CA PRO A 101 4.64 1.64 -1.36
C PRO A 101 3.67 2.77 -0.98
N SER A 102 3.46 2.92 0.33
CA SER A 102 2.63 4.00 0.88
C SER A 102 3.36 5.34 0.83
N GLU A 103 3.38 5.97 -0.34
CA GLU A 103 3.89 7.33 -0.51
C GLU A 103 2.81 8.39 -0.31
N CYS A 104 3.24 9.57 0.13
CA CYS A 104 2.41 10.77 0.26
C CYS A 104 3.25 12.05 0.22
N GLY A 105 4.39 11.98 -0.48
CA GLY A 105 5.23 13.13 -0.76
C GLY A 105 4.57 14.10 -1.75
N GLY A 106 5.20 15.27 -1.90
CA GLY A 106 4.92 16.20 -2.99
C GLY A 106 5.76 15.86 -4.23
N ASP A 107 6.36 16.89 -4.83
CA ASP A 107 7.30 16.72 -5.95
C ASP A 107 8.65 16.18 -5.44
N ILE A 108 8.72 14.86 -5.24
CA ILE A 108 9.92 14.19 -4.73
C ILE A 108 11.05 14.09 -5.76
N GLU A 109 10.78 14.33 -7.05
CA GLU A 109 11.83 14.40 -8.08
C GLU A 109 12.66 15.67 -7.90
N LYS A 110 12.00 16.81 -7.65
CA LYS A 110 12.69 18.08 -7.39
C LYS A 110 13.12 18.23 -5.93
N PHE A 111 12.36 17.66 -5.00
CA PHE A 111 12.57 17.84 -3.55
C PHE A 111 12.61 16.50 -2.82
N PRO A 112 13.58 15.61 -3.12
CA PRO A 112 13.59 14.23 -2.63
C PRO A 112 13.69 14.08 -1.11
N GLN A 113 14.24 15.08 -0.43
CA GLN A 113 14.38 15.10 1.03
C GLN A 113 13.25 15.84 1.75
N HIS A 114 12.22 16.31 1.01
CA HIS A 114 11.10 17.03 1.61
C HIS A 114 9.82 16.17 1.62
N PRO A 115 9.05 16.21 2.72
CA PRO A 115 9.42 16.82 4.00
C PRO A 115 10.54 16.05 4.72
N GLU A 116 11.38 16.76 5.48
CA GLU A 116 12.60 16.19 6.11
C GLU A 116 12.30 15.00 7.03
N PHE A 117 11.14 15.00 7.69
CA PHE A 117 10.72 13.90 8.56
C PHE A 117 10.45 12.58 7.82
N TYR A 118 10.31 12.59 6.49
CA TYR A 118 10.21 11.37 5.68
C TYR A 118 11.56 10.78 5.30
N VAL A 119 12.67 11.51 5.44
CA VAL A 119 14.01 11.00 5.12
C VAL A 119 14.32 9.66 5.83
N PRO A 120 14.14 9.52 7.16
CA PRO A 120 14.45 8.26 7.84
C PRO A 120 13.46 7.13 7.54
N THR A 121 12.30 7.42 6.93
CA THR A 121 11.26 6.43 6.61
C THR A 121 11.08 6.22 5.11
N HIS A 122 10.22 7.01 4.48
CA HIS A 122 9.89 6.92 3.06
C HIS A 122 11.13 7.11 2.18
N GLY A 123 12.04 8.01 2.57
CA GLY A 123 13.34 8.19 1.89
C GLY A 123 14.21 6.94 1.92
N ALA A 124 14.25 6.21 3.04
CA ALA A 124 15.00 4.95 3.14
C ALA A 124 14.40 3.86 2.24
N ILE A 125 13.07 3.74 2.19
CA ILE A 125 12.38 2.78 1.32
C ILE A 125 12.54 3.12 -0.17
N ARG A 126 12.50 4.40 -0.55
CA ARG A 126 12.79 4.84 -1.93
C ARG A 126 14.18 4.42 -2.36
N LYS A 127 15.20 4.70 -1.54
CA LYS A 127 16.57 4.28 -1.80
C LYS A 127 16.68 2.76 -1.98
N LEU A 128 16.05 1.98 -1.10
CA LEU A 128 16.04 0.52 -1.21
C LEU A 128 15.42 0.03 -2.52
N LEU A 129 14.32 0.66 -2.97
CA LEU A 129 13.66 0.35 -4.23
C LEU A 129 14.50 0.74 -5.46
N GLU A 130 15.23 1.85 -5.39
CA GLU A 130 16.18 2.31 -6.42
C GLU A 130 17.41 1.40 -6.56
N GLU A 131 17.90 0.84 -5.45
CA GLU A 131 19.10 0.01 -5.42
C GLU A 131 18.87 -1.45 -5.87
N GLN A 132 17.62 -1.92 -5.86
CA GLN A 132 17.24 -3.27 -6.31
C GLN A 132 16.70 -3.28 -7.75
N ASN A 133 16.72 -4.45 -8.40
CA ASN A 133 16.28 -4.63 -9.78
C ASN A 133 15.40 -5.89 -10.01
N GLU A 134 14.87 -6.48 -8.94
CA GLU A 134 14.07 -7.70 -8.99
C GLU A 134 12.57 -7.45 -9.12
N ILE A 135 12.10 -6.30 -8.61
CA ILE A 135 10.70 -5.88 -8.65
C ILE A 135 10.58 -4.51 -9.31
N GLU A 136 9.51 -4.32 -10.08
CA GLU A 136 9.08 -3.00 -10.56
C GLU A 136 8.36 -2.26 -9.42
N TYR A 137 8.50 -0.94 -9.36
CA TYR A 137 7.79 -0.14 -8.38
C TYR A 137 7.19 1.14 -8.98
N THR A 138 6.22 1.72 -8.28
CA THR A 138 5.62 3.00 -8.63
C THR A 138 5.42 3.82 -7.36
N LEU A 139 5.95 5.04 -7.35
CA LEU A 139 5.79 5.97 -6.23
C LEU A 139 4.61 6.90 -6.53
N PHE A 140 3.50 6.70 -5.84
CA PHE A 140 2.32 7.55 -5.98
C PHE A 140 2.39 8.71 -4.97
N ASN A 141 2.60 9.93 -5.47
CA ASN A 141 2.78 11.14 -4.66
C ASN A 141 1.67 12.16 -4.92
N GLN A 142 0.58 12.02 -4.20
CA GLN A 142 -0.63 12.86 -4.28
C GLN A 142 -0.57 14.13 -3.43
N GLY A 143 0.47 14.31 -2.61
CA GLY A 143 0.50 15.35 -1.60
C GLY A 143 -0.55 15.15 -0.51
N TRP A 144 -1.20 16.23 -0.09
CA TRP A 144 -2.13 16.22 1.04
C TRP A 144 -3.54 15.85 0.59
N PHE A 145 -4.19 14.98 1.35
CA PHE A 145 -5.59 14.64 1.09
C PHE A 145 -6.52 15.80 1.46
N MET A 146 -7.50 16.09 0.60
CA MET A 146 -8.49 17.16 0.86
C MET A 146 -9.33 16.89 2.11
N ASP A 147 -9.52 15.62 2.49
CA ASP A 147 -10.15 15.18 3.74
C ASP A 147 -9.53 15.78 5.00
N TYR A 148 -8.25 16.16 4.95
CA TYR A 148 -7.57 16.85 6.05
C TYR A 148 -8.11 18.27 6.29
N PHE A 149 -8.74 18.89 5.28
CA PHE A 149 -9.15 20.30 5.33
C PHE A 149 -10.67 20.50 5.35
N ILE A 150 -11.45 19.56 4.81
CA ILE A 150 -12.92 19.69 4.74
C ILE A 150 -13.59 19.40 6.10
N PRO A 151 -14.85 19.82 6.31
CA PRO A 151 -15.62 19.43 7.50
C PRO A 151 -15.74 17.91 7.69
N ALA A 152 -15.79 17.44 8.95
CA ALA A 152 -15.79 16.01 9.27
C ALA A 152 -17.02 15.25 8.71
N ASP A 153 -18.17 15.91 8.63
CA ASP A 153 -19.41 15.40 8.02
C ASP A 153 -19.32 15.27 6.49
N ARG A 154 -18.24 15.78 5.88
CA ARG A 154 -17.96 15.69 4.45
C ARG A 154 -16.75 14.83 4.14
N SER A 155 -16.10 14.24 5.14
CA SER A 155 -14.90 13.43 4.99
C SER A 155 -15.22 11.94 5.02
N TYR A 156 -14.51 11.16 4.20
CA TYR A 156 -14.53 9.70 4.28
C TYR A 156 -13.50 9.16 5.28
N MET A 157 -12.59 10.04 5.74
CA MET A 157 -11.63 9.76 6.80
C MET A 157 -12.23 10.02 8.19
N LYS A 158 -12.14 9.01 9.06
CA LYS A 158 -12.49 9.16 10.46
C LYS A 158 -11.41 10.01 11.14
N ARG A 159 -11.86 10.99 11.92
CA ARG A 159 -11.00 11.82 12.77
C ARG A 159 -10.93 11.26 14.18
#